data_AF-E9S7W4-F1
#
_entry.id   AF-E9S7W4-F1
#
_cell.length_a   1.000
_cell.length_b   1.000
_cell.length_c   1.000
_cell.angle_alpha   90.00
_cell.angle_beta   90.00
_cell.angle_gamma   90.00
#
_symmetry.space_group_name_H-M   'P 1'
#
loop_
_entity.id
_entity.type
_entity.pdbx_description
1 polymer ?
#
loop_
_entity_poly.entity_id
_entity_poly.type
_entity_poly.pdbx_seq_one_letter_code
_entity_poly.pdbx_strand_id
1 'polypeptide(L)'
;MTETFERIKAKLVGKPKTLSDTEEWLFVVVNTARAMIDNADKADLAAAERFAECRTVSELQRNFDAVQGIYGRERFSYRNSPEYRYLCSLTAFFPEKELSDDDRRYIMQICGYDRYLLYEI
;
A
#
# COMPACT_ATOMS: atom_id res chain seq x y z
N MET A 1 15.06 -0.24 0.89
CA MET A 1 13.75 -0.74 1.36
C MET A 1 13.67 -0.92 2.87
N THR A 2 14.60 -1.66 3.52
CA THR A 2 14.56 -1.86 4.98
C THR A 2 14.55 -0.55 5.77
N GLU A 3 15.45 0.39 5.46
CA GLU A 3 15.51 1.69 6.13
C GLU A 3 14.21 2.50 5.96
N THR A 4 13.69 2.58 4.73
CA THR A 4 12.39 3.20 4.41
C THR A 4 11.25 2.58 5.21
N PHE A 5 11.21 1.25 5.29
CA PHE A 5 10.21 0.53 6.06
C PHE A 5 10.28 0.87 7.55
N GLU A 6 11.46 0.81 8.17
CA GLU A 6 11.62 1.14 9.59
C GLU A 6 11.23 2.60 9.90
N ARG A 7 11.61 3.53 9.02
CA ARG A 7 11.23 4.95 9.12
C ARG A 7 9.72 5.15 9.08
N ILE A 8 9.04 4.54 8.10
CA ILE A 8 7.59 4.66 7.93
C ILE A 8 6.87 3.97 9.08
N LYS A 9 7.28 2.75 9.46
CA LYS A 9 6.74 2.01 10.61
C LYS A 9 6.80 2.87 11.88
N ALA A 10 7.97 3.43 12.20
CA ALA A 10 8.14 4.28 13.38
C ALA A 10 7.20 5.50 13.38
N LYS A 11 6.96 6.09 12.20
CA LYS A 11 5.99 7.19 12.05
C LYS A 11 4.55 6.73 12.27
N LEU A 12 4.18 5.59 11.72
CA LEU A 12 2.82 5.03 11.79
C LEU A 12 2.44 4.55 13.20
N VAL A 13 3.41 4.17 14.04
CA VAL A 13 3.17 3.88 15.48
C VAL A 13 2.52 5.08 16.19
N GLY A 14 2.85 6.31 15.79
CA GLY A 14 2.22 7.53 16.31
C GLY A 14 0.79 7.77 15.83
N LYS A 15 0.24 6.88 14.98
CA LYS A 15 -1.07 6.96 14.34
C LYS A 15 -1.40 8.34 13.76
N PRO A 16 -0.51 8.96 12.94
CA PRO A 16 -0.83 10.21 12.26
C PRO A 16 -2.09 10.04 11.41
N LYS A 17 -2.87 11.11 11.28
CA LYS A 17 -4.11 11.11 10.50
C LYS A 17 -3.90 11.31 9.00
N THR A 18 -2.73 11.80 8.59
CA THR A 18 -2.41 12.12 7.20
C THR A 18 -0.95 11.81 6.89
N LEU A 19 -0.67 11.54 5.62
CA LEU A 19 0.66 11.42 5.06
C LEU A 19 0.94 12.68 4.22
N SER A 20 2.07 13.33 4.47
CA SER A 20 2.44 14.59 3.80
C SER A 20 3.35 14.37 2.60
N ASP A 21 3.86 13.15 2.44
CA ASP A 21 4.92 12.81 1.51
C ASP A 21 4.45 11.76 0.51
N THR A 22 4.85 11.93 -0.77
CA THR A 22 4.43 11.02 -1.84
C THR A 22 5.05 9.64 -1.65
N GLU A 23 6.34 9.57 -1.28
CA GLU A 23 7.04 8.31 -1.05
C GLU A 23 6.37 7.51 0.08
N GLU A 24 6.01 8.16 1.19
CA GLU A 24 5.26 7.54 2.28
C GLU A 24 3.88 7.04 1.84
N TRP A 25 3.13 7.86 1.11
CA TRP A 25 1.81 7.48 0.65
C TRP A 25 1.85 6.30 -0.33
N LEU A 26 2.76 6.35 -1.31
CA LEU A 26 3.00 5.23 -2.24
C LEU A 26 3.37 3.95 -1.50
N PHE A 27 4.24 4.06 -0.50
CA PHE A 27 4.62 2.91 0.32
C PHE A 27 3.41 2.32 1.03
N VAL A 28 2.61 3.14 1.71
CA VAL A 28 1.45 2.66 2.46
C VAL A 28 0.42 2.02 1.53
N VAL A 29 0.11 2.63 0.38
CA VAL A 29 -0.85 2.09 -0.59
C VAL A 29 -0.40 0.73 -1.12
N VAL A 30 0.82 0.66 -1.67
CA VAL A 30 1.32 -0.55 -2.33
C VAL A 30 1.64 -1.65 -1.32
N ASN A 31 2.22 -1.32 -0.17
CA ASN A 31 2.51 -2.29 0.88
C ASN A 31 1.22 -2.90 1.47
N THR A 32 0.19 -2.08 1.70
CA THR A 32 -1.11 -2.56 2.19
C THR A 32 -1.81 -3.43 1.15
N ALA A 33 -1.77 -3.04 -0.13
CA ALA A 33 -2.30 -3.84 -1.23
C ALA A 33 -1.61 -5.21 -1.29
N ARG A 34 -0.28 -5.24 -1.18
CA ARG A 34 0.48 -6.48 -1.19
C ARG A 34 0.22 -7.36 0.02
N ALA A 35 0.03 -6.79 1.20
CA ALA A 35 -0.35 -7.55 2.39
C ALA A 35 -1.71 -8.24 2.21
N MET A 36 -2.68 -7.55 1.56
CA MET A 36 -3.97 -8.16 1.22
C MET A 36 -3.83 -9.31 0.23
N ILE A 37 -3.06 -9.11 -0.84
CA ILE A 37 -2.84 -10.12 -1.88
C ILE A 37 -2.10 -11.33 -1.30
N ASP A 38 -0.97 -11.14 -0.60
CA ASP A 38 -0.19 -12.23 -0.02
C ASP A 38 -1.02 -13.08 0.96
N ASN A 39 -1.87 -12.42 1.75
CA ASN A 39 -2.73 -13.11 2.70
C ASN A 39 -3.86 -13.91 2.02
N ALA A 40 -4.47 -13.37 0.98
CA ALA A 40 -5.65 -13.96 0.34
C ALA A 40 -5.29 -14.95 -0.79
N ASP A 41 -4.28 -14.64 -1.58
CA ASP A 41 -3.79 -15.43 -2.71
C ASP A 41 -2.33 -15.09 -3.07
N LYS A 42 -1.39 -15.74 -2.37
CA LYS A 42 0.05 -15.58 -2.59
C LYS A 42 0.51 -15.87 -4.02
N ALA A 43 -0.22 -16.70 -4.77
CA ALA A 43 0.12 -17.00 -6.16
C ALA A 43 -0.05 -15.79 -7.09
N ASP A 44 -0.84 -14.80 -6.67
CA ASP A 44 -1.17 -13.61 -7.45
C ASP A 44 -0.45 -12.34 -6.96
N LEU A 45 0.69 -12.48 -6.27
CA LEU A 45 1.50 -11.35 -5.82
C LEU A 45 1.91 -10.41 -6.96
N ALA A 46 2.02 -10.93 -8.18
CA ALA A 46 2.31 -10.15 -9.39
C ALA A 46 1.20 -9.13 -9.71
N ALA A 47 -0.04 -9.30 -9.22
CA ALA A 47 -1.11 -8.33 -9.37
C ALA A 47 -0.74 -6.94 -8.81
N ALA A 48 0.17 -6.88 -7.82
CA ALA A 48 0.67 -5.63 -7.29
C ALA A 48 1.62 -4.88 -8.24
N GLU A 49 2.22 -5.54 -9.23
CA GLU A 49 3.09 -4.88 -10.20
C GLU A 49 2.32 -3.89 -11.09
N ARG A 50 1.00 -4.09 -11.23
CA ARG A 50 0.09 -3.18 -11.95
C ARG A 50 0.05 -1.77 -11.36
N PHE A 51 0.46 -1.59 -10.11
CA PHE A 51 0.60 -0.25 -9.52
C PHE A 51 1.72 0.57 -10.16
N ALA A 52 2.76 -0.07 -10.71
CA ALA A 52 3.86 0.64 -11.37
C ALA A 52 3.48 1.17 -12.77
N GLU A 53 2.37 0.69 -13.33
CA GLU A 53 1.81 1.17 -14.60
C GLU A 53 0.99 2.46 -14.42
N CYS A 54 0.60 2.78 -13.18
CA CYS A 54 -0.16 3.98 -12.87
C CYS A 54 0.63 5.25 -13.22
N ARG A 55 -0.08 6.23 -13.77
CA ARG A 55 0.42 7.55 -14.14
C ARG A 55 -0.10 8.64 -13.22
N THR A 56 -1.16 8.39 -12.46
CA THR A 56 -1.70 9.37 -11.51
C THR A 56 -2.10 8.75 -10.18
N VAL A 57 -2.26 9.59 -9.16
CA VAL A 57 -2.81 9.22 -7.84
C VAL A 57 -4.18 8.57 -7.98
N SER A 58 -5.07 9.15 -8.78
CA SER A 58 -6.40 8.59 -9.06
C SER A 58 -6.34 7.17 -9.67
N GLU A 59 -5.39 6.88 -10.56
CA GLU A 59 -5.21 5.53 -11.10
C GLU A 59 -4.77 4.54 -10.03
N LEU A 60 -3.84 4.93 -9.17
CA LEU A 60 -3.38 4.16 -8.01
C LEU A 60 -4.53 3.83 -7.06
N GLN A 61 -5.37 4.83 -6.73
CA GLN A 61 -6.52 4.64 -5.86
C GLN A 61 -7.53 3.66 -6.47
N ARG A 62 -7.85 3.78 -7.77
CA ARG A 62 -8.71 2.81 -8.46
C ARG A 62 -8.15 1.39 -8.44
N ASN A 63 -6.84 1.24 -8.62
CA ASN A 63 -6.19 -0.06 -8.52
C ASN A 63 -6.24 -0.61 -7.09
N PHE A 64 -6.07 0.25 -6.08
CA PHE A 64 -6.21 -0.14 -4.68
C PHE A 64 -7.63 -0.61 -4.35
N ASP A 65 -8.65 0.12 -4.80
CA ASP A 65 -10.06 -0.25 -4.63
C ASP A 65 -10.37 -1.59 -5.31
N ALA A 66 -9.80 -1.83 -6.50
CA ALA A 66 -9.94 -3.10 -7.20
C ALA A 66 -9.30 -4.25 -6.40
N VAL A 67 -8.09 -4.05 -5.85
CA VAL A 67 -7.43 -5.03 -4.97
C VAL A 67 -8.27 -5.28 -3.72
N GLN A 68 -8.79 -4.24 -3.06
CA GLN A 68 -9.70 -4.42 -1.92
C GLN A 68 -10.96 -5.20 -2.30
N GLY A 69 -11.50 -4.94 -3.49
CA GLY A 69 -12.66 -5.65 -4.03
C GLY A 69 -12.40 -7.13 -4.32
N ILE A 70 -11.20 -7.49 -4.79
CA ILE A 70 -10.84 -8.87 -5.15
C ILE A 70 -10.35 -9.65 -3.92
N TYR A 71 -9.36 -9.11 -3.20
CA TYR A 71 -8.63 -9.81 -2.15
C TYR A 71 -9.13 -9.46 -0.75
N GLY A 72 -9.65 -8.25 -0.51
CA GLY A 72 -10.10 -7.76 0.80
C GLY A 72 -11.41 -8.35 1.33
N ARG A 73 -11.84 -9.52 0.83
CA ARG A 73 -13.10 -10.20 1.17
C ARG A 73 -12.87 -11.41 2.08
N GLU A 74 -13.56 -12.53 1.84
CA GLU A 74 -13.65 -13.68 2.76
C GLU A 74 -12.29 -14.33 3.08
N ARG A 75 -11.32 -14.25 2.15
CA ARG A 75 -10.00 -14.85 2.33
C ARG A 75 -8.99 -13.93 3.04
N PHE A 76 -9.34 -12.66 3.27
CA PHE A 76 -8.48 -11.73 3.97
C PHE A 76 -8.77 -11.71 5.47
N SER A 77 -7.89 -12.35 6.23
CA SER A 77 -8.07 -12.58 7.68
C SER A 77 -8.04 -11.30 8.52
N TYR A 78 -7.46 -10.22 7.98
CA TYR A 78 -7.26 -8.95 8.68
C TYR A 78 -8.29 -7.88 8.33
N ARG A 79 -9.38 -8.22 7.63
CA ARG A 79 -10.42 -7.26 7.21
C ARG A 79 -10.97 -6.39 8.36
N ASN A 80 -10.99 -6.93 9.57
CA ASN A 80 -11.49 -6.24 10.76
C ASN A 80 -10.39 -5.73 11.70
N SER A 81 -9.11 -5.91 11.35
CA SER A 81 -8.00 -5.45 12.19
C SER A 81 -7.99 -3.91 12.27
N PRO A 82 -7.72 -3.35 13.47
CA PRO A 82 -7.53 -1.91 13.64
C PRO A 82 -6.40 -1.36 12.76
N GLU A 83 -5.31 -2.10 12.59
CA GLU A 83 -4.15 -1.76 11.79
C GLU A 83 -4.52 -1.67 10.31
N TYR A 84 -5.26 -2.65 9.79
CA TYR A 84 -5.77 -2.62 8.42
C TYR A 84 -6.67 -1.41 8.18
N ARG A 85 -7.66 -1.18 9.05
CA ARG A 85 -8.57 -0.03 8.92
C ARG A 85 -7.83 1.30 8.99
N TYR A 86 -6.81 1.37 9.84
CA TYR A 86 -5.94 2.53 9.94
C TYR A 86 -5.17 2.76 8.63
N LEU A 87 -4.52 1.73 8.09
CA LEU A 87 -3.80 1.84 6.82
C LEU A 87 -4.73 2.27 5.67
N CYS A 88 -5.93 1.67 5.55
CA CYS A 88 -6.93 2.10 4.57
C CYS A 88 -7.37 3.56 4.75
N SER A 89 -7.43 4.07 5.98
CA SER A 89 -7.78 5.48 6.22
C SER A 89 -6.72 6.44 5.66
N LEU A 90 -5.45 6.01 5.62
CA LEU A 90 -4.35 6.79 5.06
C LEU A 90 -4.30 6.74 3.52
N THR A 91 -4.82 5.68 2.91
CA THR A 91 -4.86 5.55 1.43
C THR A 91 -6.04 6.31 0.81
N ALA A 92 -7.08 6.59 1.60
CA ALA A 92 -8.34 7.16 1.14
C ALA A 92 -8.22 8.56 0.49
N PHE A 93 -7.23 9.36 0.90
CA PHE A 93 -7.03 10.70 0.32
C PHE A 93 -5.56 11.05 0.17
N PHE A 94 -5.19 11.48 -1.03
CA PHE A 94 -3.92 12.14 -1.33
C PHE A 94 -4.14 13.18 -2.42
N PRO A 95 -3.41 14.32 -2.45
CA PRO A 95 -3.58 15.32 -3.49
C PRO A 95 -3.38 14.72 -4.88
N GLU A 96 -4.28 15.02 -5.82
CA GLU A 96 -4.16 14.55 -7.20
C GLU A 96 -2.89 15.12 -7.84
N LYS A 97 -2.09 14.23 -8.43
CA LYS A 97 -0.88 14.55 -9.19
C LYS A 97 -0.52 13.42 -10.14
N GLU A 98 0.28 13.76 -11.14
CA GLU A 98 1.00 12.78 -11.96
C GLU A 98 2.12 12.11 -11.15
N LEU A 99 2.35 10.84 -11.46
CA LEU A 99 3.46 10.05 -10.95
C LEU A 99 4.64 10.16 -11.92
N SER A 100 5.79 10.50 -11.36
CA SER A 100 7.06 10.53 -12.07
C SER A 100 7.55 9.11 -12.40
N ASP A 101 8.58 9.01 -13.24
CA ASP A 101 9.29 7.74 -13.44
C ASP A 101 9.94 7.23 -12.15
N ASP A 102 10.39 8.12 -11.28
CA ASP A 102 11.00 7.76 -10.00
C ASP A 102 9.95 7.17 -9.05
N ASP A 103 8.74 7.74 -9.01
CA ASP A 103 7.60 7.19 -8.26
C ASP A 103 7.28 5.76 -8.74
N ARG A 104 7.23 5.53 -10.06
CA ARG A 104 6.97 4.20 -10.63
C ARG A 104 8.08 3.20 -10.31
N ARG A 105 9.36 3.60 -10.39
CA ARG A 105 10.49 2.75 -9.99
C ARG A 105 10.43 2.42 -8.50
N TYR A 106 10.04 3.38 -7.67
CA TYR A 106 9.88 3.17 -6.24
C TYR A 106 8.74 2.19 -5.93
N ILE A 107 7.61 2.27 -6.63
CA ILE A 107 6.53 1.26 -6.55
C ILE A 107 7.06 -0.13 -6.85
N MET A 108 7.86 -0.32 -7.90
CA MET A 108 8.46 -1.62 -8.21
C MET A 108 9.38 -2.13 -7.09
N GLN A 109 10.14 -1.24 -6.43
CA GLN A 109 10.95 -1.63 -5.27
C GLN A 109 10.07 -2.09 -4.09
N ILE A 110 8.93 -1.44 -3.87
CA ILE A 110 7.94 -1.86 -2.86
C ILE A 110 7.36 -3.23 -3.23
N CYS A 111 7.12 -3.51 -4.51
CA CYS A 111 6.61 -4.79 -4.98
C CYS A 111 7.57 -5.97 -4.72
N GLY A 112 8.87 -5.72 -4.70
CA GLY A 112 9.88 -6.73 -4.38
C GLY A 112 10.15 -6.95 -2.89
N TYR A 113 9.50 -6.21 -1.98
CA TYR A 113 9.80 -6.23 -0.54
C TYR A 113 8.88 -7.17 0.23
N ASP A 114 9.35 -7.97 1.18
CA ASP A 114 8.58 -9.08 1.79
C ASP A 114 8.08 -8.79 3.22
N ARG A 115 8.20 -7.54 3.70
CA ARG A 115 7.68 -7.10 4.99
C ARG A 115 6.48 -6.19 4.84
N TYR A 116 5.53 -6.34 5.75
CA TYR A 116 4.22 -5.69 5.68
C TYR A 116 3.95 -4.86 6.93
N LEU A 117 3.59 -3.59 6.72
CA LEU A 117 3.19 -2.68 7.80
C LEU A 117 2.01 -3.26 8.57
N LEU A 118 1.08 -3.92 7.88
CA LEU A 118 -0.11 -4.54 8.47
C LEU A 118 0.20 -5.46 9.66
N TYR A 119 1.36 -6.12 9.68
CA TYR A 119 1.73 -7.08 10.71
C TYR A 119 2.69 -6.51 11.76
N GLU A 120 3.13 -5.26 11.61
CA GLU A 120 4.24 -4.69 12.40
C GLU A 120 3.94 -3.32 13.05
N ILE A 121 2.74 -2.74 12.87
CA ILE A 121 2.34 -1.44 13.48
C ILE A 121 1.28 -1.58 14.58
#